data_AF-C2KM70-F1
#
_entry.id   AF-C2KM70-F1
#
_cell.length_a   1.000
_cell.length_b   1.000
_cell.length_c   1.000
_cell.angle_alpha   90.00
_cell.angle_beta   90.00
_cell.angle_gamma   90.00
#
_symmetry.space_group_name_H-M   'P 1'
#
loop_
_entity.id
_entity.type
_entity.pdbx_description
1 polymer ?
#
loop_
_entity_poly.entity_id
_entity_poly.type
_entity_poly.pdbx_seq_one_letter_code
_entity_poly.pdbx_strand_id
1 'polypeptide(L)' 'MEKQDNIDPEIWQLCGRSDPFYDMNVILDQQIRKRGLKHQFVEVSGGHEWSVWDKAIKQVLNIIDDK' A
#
# COMPACT_ATOMS: atom_id res chain seq x y z
N MET A 1 5.93 -17.48 -13.25
CA MET A 1 5.73 -16.53 -12.14
C MET A 1 5.71 -17.35 -10.87
N GLU A 2 6.66 -17.12 -9.97
CA GLU A 2 6.64 -17.72 -8.65
C GLU A 2 5.38 -17.24 -7.92
N LYS A 3 4.57 -18.16 -7.41
CA LYS A 3 3.38 -17.83 -6.63
C LYS A 3 3.84 -17.50 -5.22
N GLN A 4 3.26 -16.45 -4.63
CA GLN A 4 3.52 -16.09 -3.24
C GLN A 4 3.18 -17.26 -2.31
N ASP A 5 4.11 -17.62 -1.44
CA ASP A 5 3.93 -18.66 -0.43
C ASP A 5 3.08 -18.15 0.72
N ASN A 6 2.46 -19.05 1.49
CA ASN A 6 1.60 -18.67 2.61
C ASN A 6 2.35 -18.01 3.79
N ILE A 7 3.68 -18.02 3.76
CA ILE A 7 4.56 -17.37 4.74
C ILE A 7 5.01 -15.96 4.31
N ASP A 8 4.80 -15.60 3.04
CA ASP A 8 5.21 -14.29 2.55
C ASP A 8 4.22 -13.22 3.02
N PRO A 9 4.70 -12.06 3.52
CA PRO A 9 3.82 -11.02 4.01
C PRO A 9 2.98 -10.41 2.89
N GLU A 10 1.71 -10.12 3.20
CA GLU A 10 0.86 -9.30 2.33
C GLU A 10 1.34 -7.85 2.35
N ILE A 11 1.33 -7.19 1.18
CA ILE A 11 1.79 -5.81 1.05
C ILE A 11 0.59 -4.87 1.06
N TRP A 12 0.54 -3.96 2.01
CA TRP A 12 -0.41 -2.84 2.01
C TRP A 12 0.32 -1.53 1.76
N GLN A 13 -0.09 -0.80 0.75
CA GLN A 13 0.57 0.41 0.27
C GLN A 13 -0.45 1.55 0.19
N LEU A 14 -0.11 2.74 0.68
CA LEU A 14 -0.95 3.93 0.57
C LEU A 14 -0.14 5.13 0.08
N CYS A 15 -0.73 5.92 -0.81
CA CYS A 15 -0.16 7.20 -1.22
C CYS A 15 -1.24 8.25 -1.50
N GLY A 16 -0.96 9.50 -1.11
CA GLY A 16 -1.78 10.64 -1.48
C GLY A 16 -1.56 11.04 -2.94
N ARG A 17 -2.62 11.38 -3.68
CA ARG A 17 -2.55 11.78 -5.10
C ARG A 17 -1.83 13.11 -5.34
N SER A 18 -1.59 13.90 -4.29
CA SER A 18 -0.82 15.14 -4.36
C SER A 18 0.55 15.00 -3.68
N ASP A 19 0.95 13.79 -3.28
CA ASP A 19 2.26 13.50 -2.72
C ASP A 19 3.32 13.53 -3.85
N PRO A 20 4.49 14.16 -3.65
CA PRO A 20 5.58 14.16 -4.63
C PRO A 20 6.07 12.75 -5.03
N PHE A 21 5.75 11.72 -4.25
CA PHE A 21 6.12 10.33 -4.50
C PHE A 21 4.99 9.50 -5.11
N TYR A 22 3.87 10.12 -5.53
CA TYR A 22 2.72 9.40 -6.09
C TYR A 22 3.09 8.54 -7.29
N ASP A 23 3.79 9.09 -8.28
CA ASP A 23 4.19 8.33 -9.49
C ASP A 23 5.10 7.15 -9.15
N MET A 24 6.00 7.31 -8.15
CA MET A 24 6.85 6.23 -7.68
C MET A 24 6.03 5.10 -7.02
N ASN A 25 5.00 5.46 -6.27
CA ASN A 25 4.07 4.51 -5.66
C ASN A 25 3.25 3.75 -6.72
N VAL A 26 2.78 4.44 -7.77
CA VAL A 26 2.10 3.80 -8.91
C VAL A 26 3.03 2.82 -9.63
N ILE A 27 4.30 3.19 -9.84
CA ILE A 27 5.30 2.30 -10.44
C ILE A 27 5.51 1.07 -9.56
N LEU A 28 5.62 1.25 -8.23
CA LEU A 28 5.78 0.15 -7.29
C LEU A 28 4.59 -0.81 -7.33
N ASP A 29 3.34 -0.33 -7.31
CA ASP A 29 2.13 -1.17 -7.46
C ASP A 29 2.22 -2.02 -8.72
N GLN A 30 2.57 -1.41 -9.85
CA GLN A 30 2.70 -2.13 -11.11
C GLN A 30 3.77 -3.23 -11.06
N GLN A 31 4.90 -2.98 -10.39
CA GLN A 31 5.95 -3.99 -10.23
C GLN A 31 5.52 -5.14 -9.31
N ILE A 32 4.85 -4.84 -8.21
CA ILE A 32 4.31 -5.84 -7.28
C ILE A 32 3.26 -6.71 -7.99
N ARG A 33 2.34 -6.07 -8.74
CA ARG A 33 1.33 -6.74 -9.57
C ARG A 33 1.94 -7.64 -10.63
N LYS A 34 2.96 -7.16 -11.36
CA LYS A 34 3.69 -7.95 -12.36
C LYS A 34 4.39 -9.17 -11.76
N ARG A 35 4.82 -9.11 -10.50
CA ARG A 35 5.40 -10.24 -9.77
C ARG A 35 4.35 -11.23 -9.25
N GLY A 36 3.07 -10.85 -9.23
CA GLY A 36 1.99 -11.72 -8.74
C GLY A 36 1.91 -11.81 -7.22
N LEU A 37 2.44 -10.82 -6.50
CA LEU A 37 2.35 -10.75 -5.04
C LEU A 37 0.96 -10.22 -4.63
N LYS A 38 0.41 -10.76 -3.54
CA LYS A 38 -0.76 -10.25 -2.82
C LYS A 38 -0.43 -8.87 -2.28
N HIS A 39 -1.16 -7.89 -2.80
CA HIS A 39 -1.02 -6.51 -2.36
C HIS A 39 -2.31 -5.73 -2.51
N GLN A 40 -2.40 -4.64 -1.77
CA GLN A 40 -3.41 -3.61 -1.92
C GLN A 40 -2.72 -2.26 -2.01
N PHE A 41 -2.97 -1.53 -3.09
CA PHE A 41 -2.57 -0.12 -3.24
C PHE A 41 -3.78 0.79 -3.04
N VAL A 42 -3.70 1.67 -2.05
CA VAL A 42 -4.76 2.58 -1.63
C VAL A 42 -4.37 4.01 -1.97
N GLU A 43 -5.10 4.60 -2.90
CA GLU A 43 -4.92 5.99 -3.29
C GLU A 43 -5.91 6.88 -2.54
N VAL A 44 -5.43 7.99 -2.00
CA VAL A 44 -6.27 8.96 -1.28
C VAL A 44 -6.01 10.39 -1.74
N SER A 45 -6.92 11.31 -1.42
CA SER A 45 -6.62 12.75 -1.53
C SER A 45 -5.60 13.16 -0.46
N GLY A 46 -4.76 14.15 -0.77
CA GLY A 46 -3.76 14.71 0.16
C GLY A 46 -2.33 14.52 -0.35
N GLY A 47 -1.39 15.13 0.36
CA GLY A 47 0.03 15.11 0.03
C GLY A 47 0.89 14.34 1.04
N HIS A 48 2.13 14.79 1.19
CA HIS A 48 3.10 14.22 2.14
C HIS A 48 2.90 14.79 3.55
N GLU A 49 1.80 14.41 4.20
CA GLU A 49 1.32 15.05 5.41
C GLU A 49 0.76 14.07 6.46
N TRP A 50 0.94 14.42 7.74
CA TRP A 50 0.45 13.62 8.87
C TRP A 50 -1.05 13.36 8.85
N SER A 51 -1.85 14.27 8.30
CA SER A 51 -3.31 14.13 8.22
C SER A 51 -3.74 12.95 7.34
N VAL A 52 -2.92 12.60 6.34
CA VAL A 52 -3.09 11.43 5.49
C VAL A 52 -2.70 10.17 6.27
N TRP A 53 -1.54 10.16 6.90
CA TRP A 53 -1.02 8.99 7.61
C TRP A 53 -1.80 8.65 8.89
N ASP A 54 -2.33 9.63 9.62
CA ASP A 54 -3.16 9.41 10.82
C ASP A 54 -4.45 8.63 10.48
N LYS A 55 -5.02 8.87 9.30
CA LYS A 55 -6.19 8.11 8.82
C LYS A 55 -5.77 6.71 8.35
N ALA A 56 -4.64 6.62 7.65
CA ALA A 56 -4.11 5.37 7.14
C ALA A 56 -3.74 4.39 8.25
N ILE A 57 -3.07 4.85 9.31
CA ILE A 57 -2.61 3.97 10.39
C ILE A 57 -3.76 3.29 11.13
N LYS A 58 -4.92 3.94 11.26
CA LYS A 58 -6.12 3.32 11.85
C LYS A 58 -6.61 2.13 11.02
N GLN A 59 -6.50 2.19 9.69
CA GLN A 59 -6.82 1.06 8.81
C GLN A 59 -5.79 -0.05 8.96
N VAL A 60 -4.50 0.30 9.02
CA VAL A 60 -3.41 -0.68 9.20
C VAL A 60 -3.56 -1.42 10.53
N LEU A 61 -3.89 -0.73 11.63
CA LEU A 61 -4.12 -1.37 12.92
C LEU A 61 -5.29 -2.37 12.84
N ASN A 62 -6.42 -1.99 12.22
CA ASN A 62 -7.53 -2.93 12.02
C ASN A 62 -7.11 -4.15 11.18
N ILE A 63 -6.30 -3.96 10.12
CA ILE A 63 -5.81 -5.07 9.28
C ILE A 63 -4.93 -6.04 10.08
N ILE A 64 -4.15 -5.52 11.02
CA ILE A 64 -3.25 -6.34 11.85
C ILE A 64 -4.02 -7.04 12.98
N ASP A 65 -4.99 -6.35 13.59
CA ASP A 65 -5.79 -6.87 14.70
C ASP A 65 -6.88 -7.86 14.24
N ASP A 66 -7.39 -7.73 13.01
CA ASP A 66 -8.38 -8.65 12.42
C ASP A 66 -7.77 -10.00 11.97
N LYS A 67 -6.51 -10.29 12.32
CA LYS A 67 -5.80 -11.54 12.01
C LYS A 67 -5.51 -12.40 13.23
#